data_AF-A0A2N2S6C7-F1
#
_entry.id   AF-A0A2N2S6C7-F1
#
_cell.length_a   1.000
_cell.length_b   1.000
_cell.length_c   1.000
_cell.angle_alpha   90.00
_cell.angle_beta   90.00
_cell.angle_gamma   90.00
#
_symmetry.space_group_name_H-M   'P 1'
#
loop_
_entity.id
_entity.type
_entity.pdbx_description
1 polymer ?
#
loop_
_entity_poly.entity_id
_entity_poly.type
_entity_poly.pdbx_seq_one_letter_code
_entity_poly.pdbx_strand_id
1 'polypeptide(L)'
;MTALTFTRKKNPSFMLDCSRLTPNLLAGLSLQQIENLSLFKQKNSPKVSDFFAVSGTDTENIRFKNSSAQLGYIGYKMTSGSITVEGDAGDFLGANMQGGTLIVKGNAGERV
;
A
#
# COMPACT_ATOMS: atom_id res chain seq x y z
N MET A 1 -16.41 -3.69 -10.85
CA MET A 1 -15.84 -3.04 -9.66
C MET A 1 -14.48 -2.48 -10.04
N THR A 2 -14.15 -1.28 -9.56
CA THR A 2 -12.90 -0.60 -9.94
C THR A 2 -11.83 -0.89 -8.88
N ALA A 3 -10.67 -1.38 -9.32
CA ALA A 3 -9.50 -1.65 -8.48
C ALA A 3 -9.20 -0.48 -7.53
N LEU A 4 -9.01 -0.76 -6.24
CA LEU A 4 -8.64 0.23 -5.24
C LEU A 4 -7.25 0.79 -5.56
N THR A 5 -7.21 2.01 -6.06
CA THR A 5 -5.99 2.64 -6.57
C THR A 5 -5.52 3.74 -5.63
N PHE A 6 -4.30 3.58 -5.13
CA PHE A 6 -3.54 4.56 -4.35
C PHE A 6 -2.58 5.29 -5.27
N THR A 7 -2.84 6.57 -5.54
CA THR A 7 -1.93 7.39 -6.35
C THR A 7 -1.10 8.29 -5.46
N ARG A 8 0.22 8.13 -5.44
CA ARG A 8 1.11 8.96 -4.62
C ARG A 8 1.05 10.42 -5.07
N LYS A 9 0.65 11.30 -4.16
CA LYS A 9 0.61 12.76 -4.33
C LYS A 9 1.89 13.45 -3.85
N LYS A 10 2.46 12.97 -2.74
CA LYS A 10 3.62 13.56 -2.09
C LYS A 10 4.70 12.52 -1.89
N ASN A 11 5.96 12.87 -2.19
CA ASN A 11 7.07 11.99 -1.90
C ASN A 11 7.43 12.11 -0.41
N PRO A 12 7.41 11.02 0.37
CA PRO A 12 7.84 11.08 1.76
C PRO A 12 9.35 11.38 1.85
N SER A 13 9.82 11.99 2.93
CA SER A 13 11.25 12.18 3.18
C SER A 13 11.86 11.02 3.98
N PHE A 14 11.01 10.09 4.42
CA PHE A 14 11.32 8.91 5.22
C PHE A 14 10.63 7.68 4.60
N MET A 15 11.06 6.49 5.03
CA MET A 15 10.42 5.25 4.60
C MET A 15 8.99 5.19 5.15
N LEU A 16 7.99 5.06 4.30
CA LEU A 16 6.58 5.01 4.65
C LEU A 16 6.14 3.56 4.87
N ASP A 17 5.55 3.28 6.04
CA ASP A 17 5.05 1.95 6.37
C ASP A 17 3.70 1.70 5.67
N CYS A 18 3.68 0.80 4.69
CA CYS A 18 2.48 0.39 3.97
C CYS A 18 1.96 -0.99 4.43
N SER A 19 2.42 -1.51 5.58
CA SER A 19 2.00 -2.82 6.11
C SER A 19 0.49 -2.94 6.33
N ARG A 20 -0.18 -1.80 6.54
CA ARG A 20 -1.63 -1.72 6.74
C ARG A 20 -2.45 -1.63 5.45
N LEU A 21 -1.80 -1.39 4.32
CA LEU A 21 -2.46 -1.24 3.02
C LEU A 21 -2.60 -2.59 2.32
N THR A 22 -3.18 -3.57 3.01
CA THR A 22 -3.42 -4.91 2.48
C THR A 22 -4.91 -5.16 2.28
N PRO A 23 -5.30 -6.02 1.31
CA PRO A 23 -6.70 -6.36 1.06
C PRO A 23 -7.44 -6.77 2.33
N ASN A 24 -6.81 -7.61 3.17
CA ASN A 24 -7.41 -8.13 4.38
C ASN A 24 -7.72 -7.07 5.44
N LEU A 25 -6.89 -6.01 5.53
CA LEU A 25 -7.12 -4.90 6.47
C LEU A 25 -8.05 -3.83 5.92
N LEU A 26 -8.06 -3.67 4.60
CA LEU A 26 -8.91 -2.70 3.91
C LEU A 26 -10.31 -3.26 3.62
N ALA A 27 -10.49 -4.58 3.67
CA ALA A 27 -11.76 -5.26 3.47
C ALA A 27 -12.83 -4.72 4.42
N GLY A 28 -13.92 -4.22 3.85
CA GLY A 28 -15.05 -3.66 4.60
C GLY A 28 -14.88 -2.21 5.07
N LEU A 29 -13.74 -1.55 4.78
CA LEU A 29 -13.57 -0.13 5.05
C LEU A 29 -14.11 0.73 3.90
N SER A 30 -14.69 1.88 4.26
CA SER A 30 -15.05 2.91 3.29
C SER A 30 -13.84 3.72 2.84
N LEU A 31 -13.94 4.36 1.68
CA LEU A 31 -12.89 5.25 1.16
C LEU A 31 -12.42 6.28 2.17
N GLN A 32 -13.35 6.92 2.90
CA GLN A 32 -13.04 7.91 3.93
C GLN A 32 -12.29 7.32 5.13
N GLN A 33 -12.58 6.06 5.49
CA GLN A 33 -11.86 5.36 6.55
C GLN A 33 -10.44 5.01 6.10
N ILE A 34 -10.29 4.57 4.85
CA ILE A 34 -8.98 4.28 4.26
C ILE A 34 -8.15 5.56 4.18
N GLU A 35 -8.73 6.67 3.74
CA GLU A 35 -8.07 7.98 3.69
C GLU A 35 -7.61 8.47 5.07
N ASN A 36 -8.42 8.26 6.11
CA ASN A 36 -8.08 8.63 7.48
C ASN A 36 -7.19 7.61 8.21
N LEU A 37 -6.82 6.51 7.56
CA LEU A 37 -6.03 5.45 8.17
C LEU A 37 -4.59 5.93 8.42
N SER A 38 -4.10 5.76 9.66
CA SER A 38 -2.72 6.05 10.01
C SER A 38 -1.79 4.94 9.53
N LEU A 39 -0.79 5.34 8.74
CA LEU A 39 0.20 4.42 8.15
C LEU A 39 1.24 3.94 9.18
N PHE A 40 1.58 4.80 10.14
CA PHE A 40 2.52 4.45 11.22
C PHE A 40 1.81 4.09 12.52
N LYS A 41 2.54 3.39 13.40
CA LYS A 41 2.12 3.05 14.77
C LYS A 41 2.49 4.13 15.80
N GLN A 42 2.97 5.30 15.38
CA GLN A 42 3.49 6.36 16.26
C GLN A 42 2.48 7.49 16.52
N LYS A 43 2.76 8.34 17.52
CA LYS A 43 1.86 9.42 17.98
C LYS A 43 1.62 10.53 16.94
N ASN A 44 2.47 10.63 15.90
CA ASN A 44 2.38 11.64 14.83
C ASN A 44 2.38 10.97 13.45
N SER A 45 1.54 9.95 13.29
CA SER A 45 1.53 9.11 12.10
C SER A 45 0.81 9.79 10.95
N PRO A 46 1.44 9.88 9.76
CA PRO A 46 0.77 10.40 8.58
C PRO A 46 -0.41 9.52 8.19
N LYS A 47 -1.45 10.18 7.67
CA LYS A 47 -2.62 9.50 7.10
C LYS A 47 -2.35 9.08 5.66
N VAL A 48 -3.11 8.10 5.18
CA VAL A 48 -3.10 7.74 3.77
C VAL A 48 -3.39 8.96 2.89
N SER A 49 -4.37 9.77 3.24
CA SER A 49 -4.76 10.98 2.48
C SER A 49 -3.64 12.01 2.29
N ASP A 50 -2.66 12.04 3.21
CA ASP A 50 -1.58 13.02 3.17
C ASP A 50 -0.56 12.70 2.07
N PHE A 51 -0.42 11.42 1.72
CA PHE A 51 0.57 10.92 0.75
C PHE A 51 -0.06 10.31 -0.49
N PHE A 52 -1.29 9.79 -0.40
CA PHE A 52 -1.97 9.06 -1.45
C PHE A 52 -3.38 9.60 -1.71
N ALA A 53 -3.76 9.67 -2.98
CA ALA A 53 -5.15 9.76 -3.39
C ALA A 53 -5.72 8.35 -3.54
N VAL A 54 -6.82 8.07 -2.84
CA VAL A 54 -7.50 6.77 -2.90
C VAL A 54 -8.68 6.87 -3.87
N SER A 55 -8.85 5.87 -4.71
CA SER A 55 -9.99 5.77 -5.63
C SER A 55 -10.35 4.31 -5.88
N GLY A 56 -11.59 4.03 -6.26
CA GLY A 56 -12.07 2.65 -6.43
C GLY A 56 -12.60 2.04 -5.15
N THR A 57 -13.13 0.83 -5.24
CA THR A 57 -13.83 0.17 -4.13
C THR A 57 -13.44 -1.29 -3.96
N ASP A 58 -12.64 -1.82 -4.88
CA ASP A 58 -12.25 -3.22 -4.89
C ASP A 58 -10.97 -3.43 -4.08
N THR A 59 -11.14 -3.84 -2.83
CA THR A 59 -10.05 -4.13 -1.89
C THR A 59 -9.28 -5.39 -2.25
N GLU A 60 -9.86 -6.31 -3.03
CA GLU A 60 -9.18 -7.51 -3.51
C GLU A 60 -8.20 -7.18 -4.64
N ASN A 61 -8.34 -6.05 -5.33
CA ASN A 61 -7.43 -5.62 -6.39
C ASN A 61 -6.89 -4.22 -6.10
N ILE A 62 -5.74 -4.16 -5.45
CA ILE A 62 -5.08 -2.91 -5.06
C ILE A 62 -4.04 -2.49 -6.10
N ARG A 63 -3.99 -1.20 -6.42
CA ARG A 63 -3.01 -0.62 -7.34
C ARG A 63 -2.31 0.57 -6.72
N PHE A 64 -0.98 0.52 -6.63
CA PHE A 64 -0.16 1.67 -6.26
C PHE A 64 0.36 2.35 -7.53
N LYS A 65 -0.03 3.60 -7.76
CA LYS A 65 0.45 4.43 -8.85
C LYS A 65 1.48 5.43 -8.37
N ASN A 66 2.52 5.65 -9.19
CA ASN A 66 3.66 6.51 -8.87
C ASN A 66 4.34 6.09 -7.56
N SER A 67 4.53 4.79 -7.37
CA SER A 67 5.22 4.26 -6.20
C SER A 67 6.73 4.60 -6.21
N SER A 68 7.34 4.71 -5.04
CA SER A 68 8.80 4.88 -4.86
C SER A 68 9.39 3.85 -3.90
N ALA A 69 10.72 3.71 -3.97
CA ALA A 69 11.53 2.92 -3.04
C ALA A 69 11.38 3.31 -1.55
N GLN A 70 10.70 4.42 -1.23
CA GLN A 70 10.40 4.80 0.14
C GLN A 70 9.16 4.09 0.69
N LEU A 71 8.30 3.49 -0.14
CA LEU A 71 7.13 2.76 0.33
C LEU A 71 7.52 1.33 0.65
N GLY A 72 7.71 1.05 1.93
CA GLY A 72 8.05 -0.29 2.40
C GLY A 72 6.85 -1.08 2.90
N TYR A 73 7.06 -2.36 3.19
CA TYR A 73 6.05 -3.26 3.77
C TYR A 73 4.78 -3.42 2.92
N ILE A 74 4.84 -3.13 1.62
CA ILE A 74 3.71 -3.36 0.71
C ILE A 74 3.41 -4.86 0.69
N GLY A 75 2.15 -5.25 0.96
CA GLY A 75 1.76 -6.67 0.98
C GLY A 75 2.15 -7.42 2.26
N TYR A 76 2.52 -6.73 3.34
CA TYR A 76 2.87 -7.37 4.60
C TYR A 76 1.72 -8.22 5.16
N LYS A 77 1.96 -9.52 5.41
CA LYS A 77 0.93 -10.47 5.89
C LYS A 77 -0.31 -10.57 5.01
N MET A 78 -0.18 -10.30 3.70
CA MET A 78 -1.26 -10.49 2.75
C MET A 78 -1.63 -11.99 2.65
N THR A 79 -2.93 -12.30 2.70
CA THR A 79 -3.48 -13.66 2.66
C THR A 79 -4.20 -13.98 1.36
N SER A 80 -4.80 -12.97 0.72
CA SER A 80 -5.58 -13.08 -0.53
C SER A 80 -5.57 -11.74 -1.27
N GLY A 81 -6.09 -11.75 -2.50
CA GLY A 81 -6.18 -10.59 -3.38
C GLY A 81 -4.97 -10.40 -4.29
N SER A 82 -4.91 -9.26 -4.94
CA SER A 82 -3.81 -8.82 -5.81
C SER A 82 -3.37 -7.39 -5.47
N ILE A 83 -2.07 -7.16 -5.45
CA ILE A 83 -1.46 -5.84 -5.33
C ILE A 83 -0.57 -5.61 -6.54
N THR A 84 -0.83 -4.54 -7.29
CA THR A 84 0.02 -4.10 -8.40
C THR A 84 0.70 -2.79 -8.05
N VAL A 85 2.03 -2.77 -8.05
CA VAL A 85 2.84 -1.58 -7.84
C VAL A 85 3.37 -1.08 -9.18
N GLU A 86 2.86 0.08 -9.62
CA GLU A 86 3.33 0.81 -10.79
C GLU A 86 4.39 1.82 -10.34
N GLY A 87 5.65 1.40 -10.41
CA GLY A 87 6.82 2.15 -9.96
C GLY A 87 7.71 1.29 -9.06
N ASP A 88 8.53 1.96 -8.26
CA ASP A 88 9.44 1.29 -7.34
C ASP A 88 8.74 0.97 -6.02
N ALA A 89 9.20 -0.06 -5.34
CA ALA A 89 8.80 -0.44 -4.01
C ALA A 89 10.02 -0.50 -3.10
N GLY A 90 9.82 -0.16 -1.83
CA GLY A 90 10.87 -0.20 -0.82
C GLY A 90 11.09 -1.58 -0.23
N ASP A 91 11.80 -1.60 0.89
CA ASP A 91 12.10 -2.82 1.63
C ASP A 91 10.86 -3.48 2.26
N PHE A 92 11.00 -4.77 2.54
CA PHE A 92 10.02 -5.69 3.11
C PHE A 92 8.77 -5.91 2.26
N LEU A 93 8.94 -5.85 0.94
CA LEU A 93 7.88 -6.12 -0.02
C LEU A 93 7.39 -7.58 0.09
N GLY A 94 6.11 -7.78 0.39
CA GLY A 94 5.54 -9.12 0.54
C GLY A 94 6.01 -9.84 1.81
N ALA A 95 6.60 -9.13 2.78
CA ALA A 95 7.10 -9.77 3.99
C ALA A 95 5.97 -10.49 4.75
N ASN A 96 6.18 -11.77 5.09
CA ASN A 96 5.18 -12.66 5.69
C ASN A 96 3.90 -12.85 4.86
N MET A 97 3.94 -12.67 3.54
CA MET A 97 2.81 -12.98 2.66
C MET A 97 2.47 -14.48 2.73
N GLN A 98 1.20 -14.78 3.01
CA GLN A 98 0.66 -16.14 3.12
C GLN A 98 -0.08 -16.57 1.86
N GLY A 99 -0.57 -15.61 1.05
CA GLY A 99 -1.27 -15.88 -0.19
C GLY A 99 -1.68 -14.62 -0.94
N GLY A 100 -2.11 -14.78 -2.19
CA GLY A 100 -2.46 -13.70 -3.11
C GLY A 100 -1.40 -13.48 -4.20
N THR A 101 -1.44 -12.31 -4.85
CA THR A 101 -0.50 -11.95 -5.92
C THR A 101 0.05 -10.55 -5.71
N LEU A 102 1.37 -10.38 -5.78
CA LEU A 102 2.01 -9.08 -5.68
C LEU A 102 2.92 -8.86 -6.89
N ILE A 103 2.62 -7.83 -7.68
CA ILE A 103 3.30 -7.52 -8.94
C ILE A 103 3.95 -6.15 -8.79
N VAL A 104 5.26 -6.06 -8.97
CA VAL A 104 6.00 -4.80 -9.02
C VAL A 104 6.50 -4.58 -10.44
N LYS A 105 6.14 -3.44 -11.04
CA LYS A 105 6.57 -3.07 -12.40
C LYS A 105 7.91 -2.31 -12.45
N GLY A 106 8.35 -1.76 -11.32
CA GLY A 106 9.64 -1.08 -11.19
C GLY A 106 10.63 -1.90 -10.35
N ASN A 107 11.46 -1.21 -9.58
CA ASN A 107 12.45 -1.84 -8.72
C ASN A 107 11.84 -2.22 -7.36
N ALA A 108 12.22 -3.36 -6.82
CA ALA A 108 11.95 -3.70 -5.42
C ALA A 108 13.16 -3.32 -4.56
N GLY A 109 12.91 -3.07 -3.27
CA GLY A 109 13.96 -2.81 -2.29
C GLY A 109 14.90 -4.01 -2.13
N GLU A 110 15.99 -3.79 -1.40
CA GLU A 110 17.04 -4.80 -1.22
C GLU A 110 16.56 -5.96 -0.36
N ARG A 111 15.60 -5.71 0.54
CA ARG A 111 15.01 -6.72 1.42
C ARG A 111 13.60 -7.07 0.92
N VAL A 112 13.45 -8.18 0.20
CA VAL A 112 12.14 -8.73 -0.21
C VAL A 112 11.77 -9.97 0.60
#